data_AF-A0A7J3F8U8-F1
#
_entry.id   AF-A0A7J3F8U8-F1
#
_cell.length_a   1.000
_cell.length_b   1.000
_cell.length_c   1.000
_cell.angle_alpha   90.00
_cell.angle_beta   90.00
_cell.angle_gamma   90.00
#
_symmetry.space_group_name_H-M   'P 1'
#
loop_
_entity.id
_entity.type
_entity.pdbx_description
1 polymer ?
#
loop_
_entity_poly.entity_id
_entity_poly.type
_entity_poly.pdbx_seq_one_letter_code
_entity_poly.pdbx_strand_id
1 'polypeptide(L)'
;HQREEKSLFPRLEERGVTGPPNIMRLEHEDLRARKRALKKLLDERNALDHNYLVNKVNELSTYIALTLRDHIYKENNILYPLALKIIPENEWDRIREEFDAIGYCCFTPEIKVQSRHRH
;
A
#
# COMPACT_ATOMS: atom_id res chain seq x y z
N HIS A 1 1.74 0.69 0.65
CA HIS A 1 1.79 0.12 2.00
C HIS A 1 2.82 0.79 2.92
N GLN A 2 4.15 0.65 2.76
CA GLN A 2 5.09 1.31 3.71
C GLN A 2 5.02 2.85 3.70
N ARG A 3 4.68 3.45 2.57
CA ARG A 3 4.49 4.89 2.43
C ARG A 3 3.26 5.39 3.18
N GLU A 4 2.09 4.76 2.96
CA GLU A 4 0.90 5.14 3.72
C GLU A 4 1.12 4.92 5.23
N GLU A 5 1.71 3.79 5.63
CA GLU A 5 1.92 3.46 7.04
C GLU A 5 2.84 4.42 7.79
N LYS A 6 3.89 4.91 7.14
CA LYS A 6 4.92 5.73 7.79
C LYS A 6 4.68 7.23 7.66
N SER A 7 3.94 7.67 6.65
CA SER A 7 3.82 9.09 6.34
C SER A 7 2.37 9.58 6.31
N LEU A 8 1.43 8.80 5.76
CA LEU A 8 0.04 9.25 5.63
C LEU A 8 -0.80 8.96 6.88
N PHE A 9 -0.70 7.74 7.42
CA PHE A 9 -1.48 7.31 8.57
C PHE A 9 -1.19 8.13 9.84
N PRO A 10 0.08 8.42 10.22
CA PRO A 10 0.34 9.22 11.42
C PRO A 10 -0.33 10.60 11.35
N ARG A 11 -0.32 11.26 10.19
CA ARG A 11 -0.94 12.58 10.00
C ARG A 11 -2.46 12.55 10.10
N LEU A 12 -3.09 11.46 9.63
CA LEU A 12 -4.53 11.26 9.81
C LEU A 12 -4.88 11.02 11.29
N GLU A 13 -4.06 10.23 11.98
CA GLU A 13 -4.26 9.87 13.39
C GLU A 13 -4.06 11.07 14.32
N GLU A 14 -3.04 11.90 14.08
CA GLU A 14 -2.82 13.18 14.78
C GLU A 14 -4.05 14.10 14.70
N ARG A 15 -4.86 13.95 13.64
CA ARG A 15 -6.07 14.74 13.39
C ARG A 15 -7.36 13.98 13.77
N GLY A 16 -7.24 12.91 14.54
CA GLY A 16 -8.36 12.15 15.11
C GLY A 16 -8.96 11.09 14.19
N VAL A 17 -8.38 10.84 13.02
CA VAL A 17 -8.84 9.80 12.09
C VAL A 17 -8.02 8.53 12.29
N THR A 18 -8.54 7.59 13.08
CA THR A 18 -7.88 6.32 13.40
C THR A 18 -8.54 5.11 12.73
N GLY A 19 -9.82 5.20 12.36
CA GLY A 19 -10.59 4.09 11.80
C GLY A 19 -10.01 3.56 10.47
N PRO A 20 -10.00 4.36 9.39
CA PRO A 20 -9.47 3.92 8.10
C PRO A 20 -7.98 3.49 8.18
N PRO A 21 -7.06 4.24 8.82
CA PRO A 21 -5.67 3.78 8.97
C PRO A 21 -5.52 2.41 9.63
N ASN A 22 -6.28 2.13 10.70
CA ASN A 22 -6.20 0.84 11.41
C ASN A 22 -6.65 -0.34 10.55
N ILE A 23 -7.77 -0.20 9.83
CA ILE A 23 -8.25 -1.26 8.92
C ILE A 23 -7.24 -1.51 7.80
N MET A 24 -6.67 -0.46 7.22
CA MET A 24 -5.67 -0.57 6.16
C MET A 24 -4.41 -1.29 6.64
N ARG A 25 -3.93 -1.02 7.87
CA ARG A 25 -2.78 -1.73 8.47
C ARG A 25 -3.05 -3.23 8.62
N LEU A 26 -4.23 -3.61 9.12
CA LEU A 26 -4.60 -5.02 9.26
C LEU A 26 -4.61 -5.74 7.90
N GLU A 27 -5.16 -5.09 6.86
CA GLU A 27 -5.14 -5.63 5.51
C GLU A 27 -3.72 -5.75 4.94
N HIS A 28 -2.86 -4.76 5.20
CA HIS A 28 -1.45 -4.84 4.80
C HIS A 28 -0.73 -6.02 5.46
N GLU A 29 -0.96 -6.25 6.75
CA GLU A 29 -0.35 -7.36 7.50
C GLU A 29 -0.79 -8.71 6.96
N ASP A 30 -2.10 -8.90 6.73
CA ASP A 30 -2.65 -10.13 6.17
C ASP A 30 -2.14 -10.39 4.73
N LEU A 31 -2.15 -9.35 3.87
CA LEU A 31 -1.59 -9.44 2.52
C LEU A 31 -0.10 -9.81 2.55
N ARG A 32 0.69 -9.25 3.47
CA ARG A 32 2.12 -9.60 3.63
C ARG A 32 2.27 -11.05 4.08
N ALA A 33 1.46 -11.50 5.04
CA ALA A 33 1.48 -12.87 5.54
C ALA A 33 1.18 -13.88 4.42
N ARG A 34 0.13 -13.63 3.64
CA ARG A 34 -0.26 -14.50 2.52
C ARG A 34 0.74 -14.49 1.37
N LYS A 35 1.35 -13.35 1.06
CA LYS A 35 2.47 -13.28 0.09
C LYS A 35 3.66 -14.12 0.54
N ARG A 36 4.02 -14.07 1.84
CA ARG A 36 5.08 -14.93 2.39
C ARG A 36 4.70 -16.41 2.33
N ALA A 37 3.46 -16.75 2.66
CA ALA A 37 2.96 -18.13 2.56
C ALA A 37 3.02 -18.65 1.11
N LEU A 38 2.58 -17.85 0.14
CA LEU A 38 2.65 -18.19 -1.28
C LEU A 38 4.10 -18.37 -1.74
N LYS A 39 5.01 -17.47 -1.34
CA LYS A 39 6.44 -17.60 -1.65
C LYS A 39 7.02 -18.91 -1.08
N LYS A 40 6.78 -19.18 0.20
CA LYS A 40 7.24 -20.41 0.85
C LYS A 40 6.72 -21.66 0.14
N LEU A 41 5.44 -21.66 -0.23
CA LEU A 41 4.81 -22.76 -0.95
C LEU A 41 5.48 -23.03 -2.32
N LEU A 42 5.90 -21.98 -3.02
CA LEU A 42 6.61 -22.08 -4.31
C LEU A 42 8.08 -22.50 -4.14
N ASP A 43 8.72 -22.08 -3.05
CA ASP A 43 10.09 -22.46 -2.71
C ASP A 43 10.16 -23.97 -2.35
N GLU A 44 9.14 -24.48 -1.64
CA GLU A 44 9.03 -25.87 -1.20
C GLU A 44 8.32 -26.79 -2.22
N ARG A 45 7.97 -26.27 -3.41
CA ARG A 45 7.09 -26.96 -4.39
C ARG A 45 7.49 -28.38 -4.76
N ASN A 46 8.79 -28.70 -4.75
CA ASN A 46 9.31 -30.01 -5.16
C ASN A 46 9.09 -31.10 -4.08
N ALA A 47 8.81 -30.69 -2.84
CA ALA A 47 8.57 -31.60 -1.71
C ALA A 47 7.07 -31.79 -1.42
N LEU A 48 6.19 -31.14 -2.19
CA LEU A 48 4.75 -31.12 -1.97
C LEU A 48 4.02 -31.96 -3.01
N ASP A 49 2.89 -32.55 -2.60
CA ASP A 49 1.95 -33.15 -3.53
C ASP A 49 1.44 -32.10 -4.54
N HIS A 50 1.33 -32.50 -5.81
CA HIS A 50 0.98 -31.58 -6.89
C HIS A 50 -0.42 -30.99 -6.71
N ASN A 51 -1.41 -31.81 -6.33
CA ASN A 51 -2.77 -31.35 -6.15
C ASN A 51 -2.88 -30.41 -4.95
N TYR A 52 -2.17 -30.73 -3.85
CA TYR A 52 -2.06 -29.84 -2.71
C TYR A 52 -1.46 -28.48 -3.10
N LEU A 53 -0.35 -28.49 -3.85
CA LEU A 53 0.32 -27.29 -4.31
C LEU A 53 -0.61 -26.41 -5.16
N VAL A 54 -1.26 -26.98 -6.18
CA VAL A 54 -2.16 -26.25 -7.08
C VAL A 54 -3.33 -25.63 -6.30
N ASN A 55 -3.95 -26.41 -5.41
CA ASN A 55 -5.07 -25.92 -4.60
C ASN A 55 -4.65 -24.75 -3.69
N LYS A 56 -3.50 -24.87 -3.01
CA LYS A 56 -3.00 -23.80 -2.14
C LYS A 56 -2.53 -22.57 -2.89
N VAL A 57 -1.90 -22.73 -4.05
CA VAL A 57 -1.55 -21.60 -4.93
C VAL A 57 -2.80 -20.86 -5.38
N ASN A 58 -3.83 -21.59 -5.84
CA ASN A 58 -5.10 -20.98 -6.28
C ASN A 58 -5.80 -20.24 -5.15
N GLU A 59 -5.88 -20.86 -3.95
CA GLU A 59 -6.48 -20.24 -2.76
C GLU A 59 -5.78 -18.93 -2.39
N LEU A 60 -4.45 -18.98 -2.23
CA LEU A 60 -3.66 -17.82 -1.81
C LEU A 60 -3.64 -16.72 -2.87
N SER A 61 -3.43 -17.06 -4.15
CA SER A 61 -3.38 -16.08 -5.24
C SER A 61 -4.72 -15.40 -5.46
N THR A 62 -5.83 -16.15 -5.44
CA THR A 62 -7.18 -15.60 -5.58
C THR A 62 -7.49 -14.64 -4.45
N TYR A 63 -7.19 -15.03 -3.20
CA TYR A 63 -7.38 -14.16 -2.05
C TYR A 63 -6.57 -12.87 -2.18
N ILE A 64 -5.26 -12.98 -2.45
CA ILE A 64 -4.37 -11.82 -2.60
C ILE A 64 -4.88 -10.88 -3.69
N ALA A 65 -5.32 -11.41 -4.83
CA ALA A 65 -5.81 -10.60 -5.95
C ALA A 65 -7.11 -9.86 -5.63
N LEU A 66 -8.08 -10.55 -4.98
CA LEU A 66 -9.34 -9.95 -4.58
C LEU A 66 -9.14 -8.88 -3.51
N THR A 67 -8.41 -9.21 -2.44
CA THR A 67 -8.15 -8.29 -1.35
C THR A 67 -7.35 -7.08 -1.80
N LEU A 68 -6.35 -7.25 -2.68
CA LEU A 68 -5.58 -6.12 -3.20
C LEU A 68 -6.45 -5.18 -4.05
N ARG A 69 -7.39 -5.71 -4.84
CA ARG A 69 -8.32 -4.88 -5.62
C ARG A 69 -9.20 -4.04 -4.70
N ASP A 70 -9.78 -4.66 -3.67
CA ASP A 70 -10.63 -3.96 -2.70
C ASP A 70 -9.82 -2.92 -1.90
N HIS A 71 -8.57 -3.25 -1.57
CA HIS A 71 -7.65 -2.36 -0.88
C HIS A 71 -7.36 -1.10 -1.71
N ILE A 72 -7.00 -1.26 -2.98
CA ILE A 72 -6.77 -0.13 -3.91
C ILE A 72 -8.04 0.71 -4.08
N TYR A 73 -9.22 0.08 -4.09
CA TYR A 73 -10.48 0.80 -4.12
C TYR A 73 -10.67 1.68 -2.88
N LYS A 74 -10.39 1.15 -1.68
CA LYS A 74 -10.47 1.91 -0.42
C LYS A 74 -9.45 3.05 -0.37
N GLU A 75 -8.24 2.83 -0.88
CA GLU A 75 -7.24 3.90 -1.02
C GLU A 75 -7.79 5.07 -1.83
N ASN A 76 -8.25 4.78 -3.04
CA ASN A 76 -8.68 5.79 -4.01
C ASN A 76 -9.98 6.50 -3.64
N ASN A 77 -10.93 5.80 -3.01
CA ASN A 77 -12.27 6.32 -2.78
C ASN A 77 -12.52 6.76 -1.32
N ILE A 78 -11.70 6.32 -0.37
CA ILE A 78 -11.90 6.60 1.05
C ILE A 78 -10.68 7.30 1.63
N LEU A 79 -9.52 6.65 1.61
CA LEU A 79 -8.32 7.12 2.31
C LEU A 79 -7.78 8.43 1.72
N TYR A 80 -7.54 8.48 0.40
CA TYR A 80 -6.99 9.67 -0.25
C TYR A 80 -7.95 10.86 -0.23
N PRO A 81 -9.26 10.70 -0.54
CA PRO A 81 -10.20 11.81 -0.42
C PRO A 81 -10.32 12.33 1.01
N LEU A 82 -10.22 11.46 2.02
CA LEU A 82 -10.20 11.87 3.42
C LEU A 82 -8.93 12.64 3.78
N ALA A 83 -7.76 12.15 3.34
CA ALA A 83 -6.50 12.84 3.52
C ALA A 83 -6.49 14.22 2.89
N LEU A 84 -6.98 14.38 1.66
CA LEU A 84 -7.07 15.67 0.97
C LEU A 84 -7.97 16.68 1.69
N LYS A 85 -8.99 16.23 2.42
CA LYS A 85 -9.88 17.11 3.19
C LYS A 85 -9.27 17.55 4.52
N ILE A 86 -8.43 16.71 5.12
CA ILE A 86 -7.96 16.86 6.50
C ILE A 86 -6.54 17.45 6.56
N ILE A 87 -5.69 17.11 5.59
CA ILE A 87 -4.30 17.55 5.54
C ILE A 87 -4.21 18.89 4.80
N PRO A 88 -3.70 19.94 5.47
CA PRO A 88 -3.48 21.25 4.83
C PRO A 88 -2.54 21.18 3.62
N GLU A 89 -2.76 22.06 2.64
CA GLU A 89 -2.00 22.06 1.37
C GLU A 89 -0.48 22.19 1.57
N ASN A 90 -0.06 22.99 2.56
CA ASN A 90 1.35 23.23 2.90
C ASN A 90 2.07 22.02 3.54
N GLU A 91 1.36 20.97 3.93
CA GLU A 91 1.97 19.75 4.49
C GLU A 91 2.25 18.68 3.42
N TRP A 92 1.65 18.81 2.24
CA TRP A 92 1.80 17.82 1.16
C TRP A 92 3.20 17.78 0.57
N ASP A 93 3.92 18.91 0.57
CA ASP A 93 5.33 18.94 0.15
C ASP A 93 6.19 18.02 1.02
N ARG A 94 6.00 18.07 2.34
CA ARG A 94 6.71 17.21 3.29
C ARG A 94 6.30 15.74 3.17
N ILE A 95 5.01 15.46 2.94
CA ILE A 95 4.53 14.09 2.72
C ILE A 95 5.19 13.49 1.47
N ARG A 96 5.28 14.27 0.40
CA ARG A 96 5.93 13.87 -0.85
C ARG A 96 7.41 13.57 -0.63
N GLU A 97 8.14 14.43 0.06
CA GLU A 97 9.56 14.19 0.40
C GLU A 97 9.75 12.89 1.19
N GLU A 98 8.89 12.60 2.17
CA GLU A 98 8.95 11.35 2.93
C GLU A 98 8.58 10.12 2.08
N PHE A 99 7.62 10.25 1.16
CA PHE A 99 7.27 9.19 0.22
C PHE A 99 8.43 8.88 -0.72
N ASP A 100 9.15 9.91 -1.19
CA ASP A 100 10.34 9.79 -2.04
C ASP A 100 11.48 9.08 -1.30
N ALA A 101 11.69 9.39 -0.02
CA ALA A 101 12.71 8.78 0.82
C ALA A 101 12.47 7.29 1.11
N ILE A 102 11.21 6.84 1.15
CA ILE A 102 10.86 5.41 1.30
C ILE A 102 11.02 4.66 -0.04
N GLY A 103 10.99 5.39 -1.17
CA GLY A 103 11.12 4.86 -2.52
C GLY A 103 9.78 4.43 -3.15
N TYR A 104 9.71 4.53 -4.48
CA TYR A 104 8.58 4.04 -5.25
C TYR A 104 8.79 2.58 -5.64
N CYS A 105 7.98 1.67 -5.11
CA CYS A 105 7.94 0.33 -5.68
C CYS A 105 7.27 0.41 -7.07
N CYS A 106 8.07 0.24 -8.12
CA CYS A 106 7.69 0.08 -9.53
C CYS A 106 7.23 1.31 -10.34
N PHE A 107 7.22 2.53 -9.81
CA PHE A 107 7.03 3.75 -10.63
C PHE A 107 7.45 5.02 -9.90
N THR A 108 8.59 5.62 -10.25
CA THR A 108 8.95 6.97 -9.80
C THR A 108 8.34 7.97 -10.78
N PRO A 109 7.38 8.83 -10.38
CA PRO A 109 6.90 9.90 -11.23
C PRO A 109 8.05 10.88 -11.51
N GLU A 110 8.24 11.24 -12.78
CA GLU A 110 9.23 12.25 -13.15
C GLU A 110 8.88 13.59 -12.51
N ILE A 111 9.83 14.14 -11.75
CA ILE A 111 9.73 15.46 -11.13
C ILE A 111 9.63 16.49 -12.26
N LYS A 112 8.43 16.98 -12.56
CA LYS A 112 8.27 18.19 -13.38
C LYS A 112 8.74 19.38 -12.55
N VAL A 113 10.02 19.70 -12.69
CA VAL A 113 10.56 20.99 -12.29
C VAL A 113 9.82 22.05 -13.10
N GLN A 114 8.88 22.76 -12.48
CA GLN A 114 8.36 24.00 -13.05
C GLN A 114 9.52 24.98 -13.12
N SER A 115 10.11 25.11 -14.31
CA SER A 115 11.02 26.20 -14.64
C SER A 115 10.28 27.51 -14.44
N ARG A 116 10.51 28.15 -13.28
CA ARG A 116 10.20 29.56 -13.07
C ARG A 116 10.92 30.35 -14.17
N HIS A 117 10.20 30.71 -15.23
CA HIS A 117 10.67 31.73 -16.15
C HIS A 117 10.57 33.06 -15.40
N ARG A 118 11.74 33.55 -14.98
CA ARG A 118 11.94 34.93 -14.57
C ARG A 118 12.09 35.78 -15.84
N HIS A 119 11.35 36.90 -15.83
CA HIS A 119 11.41 38.07 -16.71
C HIS A 119 10.87 37.95 -18.13
#